data_AF-V9V7R4-F1
#
_entry.id   AF-V9V7R4-F1
#
_cell.length_a   1.000
_cell.length_b   1.000
_cell.length_c   1.000
_cell.angle_alpha   90.00
_cell.angle_beta   90.00
_cell.angle_gamma   90.00
#
_symmetry.space_group_name_H-M   'P 1'
#
loop_
_entity.id
_entity.type
_entity.pdbx_description
1 polymer ?
#
loop_
_entity_poly.entity_id
_entity_poly.type
_entity_poly.pdbx_seq_one_letter_code
_entity_poly.pdbx_strand_id
1 'polypeptide(L)'
;MHVGSIKTVIGHTEAAAGLAGVIKASLCLQHGTIAPNLHFKNVNPNIEPFSTRLIVPTEELPWPPLSPGVPRRVSINSFGLGGTNAHVILESFDPSYSPQNGLTLTSRKILPAILPFIFTAASPRSLLSVLGQYKQYLEQNLDIDLVDFAQSLISKKSQLKYQYIFTAVLVDDLVHKIQQKLNQADGLSIEIIPSVRRTQPGQILG
;
A
#
# COMPACT_ATOMS: atom_id res chain seq x y z
N MET A 1 -15.66 14.19 19.30
CA MET A 1 -14.36 13.70 18.76
C MET A 1 -14.36 12.18 18.88
N HIS A 2 -13.92 11.45 17.85
CA HIS A 2 -13.88 9.99 17.91
C HIS A 2 -12.57 9.50 18.53
N VAL A 3 -12.64 8.47 19.38
CA VAL A 3 -11.46 7.87 20.04
C VAL A 3 -11.52 6.36 19.92
N GLY A 4 -10.37 5.75 19.63
CA GLY A 4 -10.30 4.31 19.43
C GLY A 4 -8.92 3.73 19.65
N SER A 5 -8.84 2.39 19.63
CA SER A 5 -7.58 1.66 19.82
C SER A 5 -7.54 0.41 18.95
N ILE A 6 -6.47 0.28 18.15
CA ILE A 6 -6.20 -0.93 17.36
C ILE A 6 -5.97 -2.16 18.24
N LYS A 7 -5.62 -1.96 19.52
CA LYS A 7 -5.39 -3.03 20.49
C LYS A 7 -6.63 -3.88 20.75
N THR A 8 -7.82 -3.33 20.49
CA THR A 8 -9.08 -4.09 20.57
C THR A 8 -9.20 -5.17 19.48
N VAL A 9 -8.42 -5.06 18.39
CA VAL A 9 -8.47 -5.97 17.25
C VAL A 9 -7.30 -6.97 17.28
N ILE A 10 -6.08 -6.48 17.53
CA ILE A 10 -4.85 -7.28 17.39
C ILE A 10 -4.10 -7.47 18.71
N GLY A 11 -4.69 -7.06 19.84
CA GLY A 11 -4.05 -7.11 21.14
C GLY A 11 -2.94 -6.06 21.32
N HIS A 12 -2.17 -6.22 22.40
CA HIS A 12 -1.07 -5.32 22.73
C HIS A 12 0.24 -5.81 22.11
N THR A 13 0.63 -5.25 20.96
CA THR A 13 1.83 -5.65 20.21
C THR A 13 3.13 -5.03 20.74
N GLU A 14 3.16 -4.64 22.02
CA GLU A 14 4.32 -4.09 22.74
C GLU A 14 5.09 -3.02 21.94
N ALA A 15 6.34 -3.32 21.57
CA ALA A 15 7.23 -2.43 20.82
C ALA A 15 6.63 -1.97 19.48
N ALA A 16 5.74 -2.75 18.88
CA ALA A 16 5.05 -2.40 17.63
C ALA A 16 3.72 -1.66 17.84
N ALA A 17 3.27 -1.44 19.09
CA ALA A 17 1.96 -0.86 19.37
C ALA A 17 1.80 0.57 18.82
N GLY A 18 2.88 1.36 18.81
CA GLY A 18 2.91 2.67 18.18
C GLY A 18 2.73 2.58 16.65
N LEU A 19 3.49 1.70 15.99
CA LEU A 19 3.41 1.48 14.55
C LEU A 19 2.04 0.97 14.11
N ALA A 20 1.44 0.03 14.86
CA ALA A 20 0.10 -0.44 14.59
C ALA A 20 -0.94 0.69 14.66
N GLY A 21 -0.79 1.63 15.62
CA GLY A 21 -1.62 2.83 15.72
C GLY A 21 -1.47 3.75 14.50
N VAL A 22 -0.23 3.97 14.05
CA VAL A 22 0.08 4.76 12.85
C VAL A 22 -0.52 4.13 11.59
N ILE A 23 -0.44 2.81 11.41
CA ILE A 23 -1.02 2.11 10.27
C ILE A 23 -2.55 2.24 10.27
N LYS A 24 -3.22 1.99 11.42
CA LYS A 24 -4.68 2.21 11.54
C LYS A 24 -5.05 3.64 11.16
N ALA A 25 -4.34 4.62 11.71
CA ALA A 25 -4.60 6.04 11.47
C ALA A 25 -4.40 6.42 10.00
N SER A 26 -3.33 5.96 9.36
CA SER A 26 -3.06 6.19 7.94
C SER A 26 -4.16 5.66 7.05
N LEU A 27 -4.62 4.43 7.29
CA LEU A 27 -5.73 3.82 6.53
C LEU A 27 -7.05 4.55 6.77
N CYS A 28 -7.35 4.97 8.00
CA CYS A 28 -8.54 5.78 8.29
C CYS A 28 -8.52 7.12 7.53
N LEU A 29 -7.37 7.79 7.47
CA LEU A 29 -7.18 9.03 6.73
C LEU A 29 -7.34 8.83 5.22
N GLN A 30 -6.71 7.77 4.69
CA GLN A 30 -6.73 7.42 3.26
C GLN A 30 -8.13 7.07 2.78
N HIS A 31 -8.86 6.23 3.52
CA HIS A 31 -10.21 5.81 3.17
C HIS A 31 -11.28 6.84 3.57
N GLY A 32 -10.93 7.82 4.42
CA GLY A 32 -11.91 8.78 4.92
C GLY A 32 -12.98 8.12 5.78
N THR A 33 -12.61 7.09 6.55
CA THR A 33 -13.51 6.36 7.46
C THR A 33 -12.89 6.22 8.84
N ILE A 34 -13.73 5.96 9.84
CA ILE A 34 -13.35 5.77 11.24
C ILE A 34 -13.65 4.32 11.59
N ALA A 35 -12.59 3.54 11.79
CA ALA A 35 -12.72 2.12 12.08
C ALA A 35 -13.20 1.83 13.51
N PRO A 36 -14.04 0.78 13.69
CA PRO A 36 -14.66 0.45 14.98
C PRO A 36 -13.65 0.04 16.05
N ASN A 37 -14.09 0.12 17.30
CA ASN A 37 -13.48 -0.47 18.48
C ASN A 37 -14.25 -1.73 18.87
N LEU A 38 -13.55 -2.87 18.86
CA LEU A 38 -14.16 -4.13 19.26
C LEU A 38 -14.31 -4.23 20.78
N HIS A 39 -15.28 -5.04 21.21
CA HIS A 39 -15.55 -5.37 22.62
C HIS A 39 -15.96 -4.19 23.52
N PHE A 40 -16.15 -3.00 22.97
CA PHE A 40 -16.64 -1.85 23.72
C PHE A 40 -18.16 -1.95 23.93
N LYS A 41 -18.62 -1.82 25.18
CA LYS A 41 -20.05 -1.85 25.54
C LYS A 41 -20.46 -0.61 26.32
N ASN A 42 -19.73 -0.30 27.39
CA ASN A 42 -19.99 0.86 28.24
C ASN A 42 -18.65 1.57 28.52
N VAL A 43 -18.71 2.89 28.68
CA VAL A 43 -17.58 3.66 29.17
C VAL A 43 -17.28 3.27 30.62
N ASN A 44 -16.02 3.34 31.03
CA ASN A 44 -15.64 3.13 32.42
C ASN A 44 -16.27 4.25 33.29
N PRO A 45 -17.03 3.94 34.36
CA PRO A 45 -17.67 4.95 35.21
C PRO A 45 -16.69 5.99 35.80
N ASN A 46 -15.44 5.60 36.04
CA ASN A 46 -14.40 6.52 36.53
C ASN A 46 -13.92 7.52 35.47
N ILE A 47 -14.18 7.24 34.19
CA ILE A 47 -13.80 8.07 33.04
C ILE A 47 -15.02 8.83 32.50
N GLU A 48 -16.24 8.33 32.73
CA GLU A 48 -17.48 8.90 32.20
C GLU A 48 -17.59 10.43 32.38
N PRO A 49 -17.31 11.02 33.56
CA PRO A 49 -17.39 12.47 33.76
C PRO A 49 -16.44 13.28 32.85
N PHE A 50 -15.34 12.67 32.41
CA PHE A 50 -14.31 13.29 31.58
C PHE A 50 -14.51 13.01 30.08
N SER A 51 -15.46 12.15 29.73
CA SER A 51 -15.62 11.62 28.36
C SER A 51 -16.78 12.26 27.58
N THR A 52 -17.40 13.32 28.10
CA THR A 52 -18.62 13.94 27.55
C THR A 52 -18.55 14.40 26.09
N ARG A 53 -17.33 14.58 25.54
CA ARG A 53 -17.10 14.97 24.13
C ARG A 53 -16.47 13.86 23.28
N LEU A 54 -16.27 12.67 23.85
CA LEU A 54 -15.62 11.53 23.22
C LEU A 54 -16.67 10.51 22.77
N ILE A 55 -16.50 10.01 21.55
CA ILE A 55 -17.34 8.96 20.97
C ILE A 55 -16.42 7.79 20.66
N VAL A 56 -16.75 6.61 21.18
CA VAL A 56 -16.05 5.36 20.85
C VAL A 56 -16.85 4.66 19.76
N PRO A 57 -16.38 4.63 18.50
CA PRO A 57 -17.13 4.02 17.41
C PRO A 57 -17.19 2.50 17.59
N THR A 58 -18.37 1.91 17.53
CA THR A 58 -18.57 0.44 17.58
C THR A 58 -18.86 -0.16 16.21
N GLU A 59 -19.06 0.68 15.20
CA GLU A 59 -19.23 0.36 13.79
C GLU A 59 -18.32 1.26 12.93
N GLU A 60 -18.15 0.93 11.65
CA GLU A 60 -17.45 1.79 10.72
C GLU A 60 -18.28 3.05 10.44
N LEU A 61 -17.66 4.22 10.60
CA LEU A 61 -18.31 5.50 10.35
C LEU A 61 -17.60 6.26 9.22
N PRO A 62 -18.33 7.00 8.37
CA PRO A 62 -17.68 7.95 7.49
C PRO A 62 -16.97 9.04 8.29
N TRP A 63 -15.91 9.61 7.73
CA TRP A 63 -15.27 10.77 8.34
C TRP A 63 -16.25 11.96 8.35
N PRO A 64 -16.44 12.66 9.50
CA PRO A 64 -17.36 13.79 9.59
C PRO A 64 -17.04 14.88 8.55
N PRO A 65 -18.05 15.58 8.01
CA PRO A 65 -17.82 16.66 7.06
C PRO A 65 -16.94 17.74 7.69
N LEU A 66 -15.95 18.21 6.93
CA LEU A 66 -15.02 19.27 7.31
C LEU A 66 -15.24 20.49 6.42
N SER A 67 -14.94 21.68 6.93
CA SER A 67 -14.92 22.90 6.11
C SER A 67 -13.92 22.75 4.96
N PRO A 68 -14.16 23.39 3.79
CA PRO A 68 -13.23 23.38 2.67
C PRO A 68 -11.81 23.78 3.10
N GLY A 69 -10.80 23.04 2.63
CA GLY A 69 -9.39 23.28 2.95
C GLY A 69 -8.95 22.78 4.34
N VAL A 70 -9.84 22.18 5.14
CA VAL A 70 -9.46 21.57 6.43
C VAL A 70 -9.16 20.09 6.23
N PRO A 71 -7.91 19.64 6.48
CA PRO A 71 -7.55 18.24 6.30
C PRO A 71 -8.03 17.39 7.49
N ARG A 72 -8.21 16.10 7.22
CA ARG A 72 -8.50 15.10 8.26
C ARG A 72 -7.26 14.92 9.12
N ARG A 73 -7.41 14.82 10.43
CA ARG A 73 -6.31 14.62 11.37
C ARG A 73 -6.60 13.50 12.36
N VAL A 74 -5.58 12.71 12.68
CA VAL A 74 -5.61 11.68 13.72
C VAL A 74 -4.45 11.92 14.68
N SER A 75 -4.73 11.94 15.98
CA SER A 75 -3.69 11.89 17.02
C SER A 75 -3.46 10.45 17.45
N ILE A 76 -2.20 10.01 17.51
CA ILE A 76 -1.78 8.71 18.01
C ILE A 76 -0.98 8.90 19.30
N ASN A 77 -1.34 8.16 20.34
CA ASN A 77 -0.64 8.13 21.62
C ASN A 77 -0.04 6.74 21.87
N SER A 78 1.19 6.70 22.39
CA SER A 78 1.83 5.48 22.86
C SER A 78 2.57 5.75 24.17
N PHE A 79 2.24 4.98 25.21
CA PHE A 79 2.81 5.11 26.55
C PHE A 79 3.57 3.84 26.90
N GLY A 80 4.87 3.97 27.19
CA GLY A 80 5.73 2.86 27.56
C GLY A 80 5.68 2.57 29.06
N LEU A 81 5.83 1.30 29.45
CA LEU A 81 5.85 0.88 30.86
C LEU A 81 6.94 1.60 31.68
N GLY A 82 8.08 1.89 31.06
CA GLY A 82 9.19 2.63 31.69
C GLY A 82 8.96 4.14 31.85
N GLY A 83 7.77 4.65 31.50
CA GLY A 83 7.41 6.07 31.63
C GLY A 83 7.72 6.95 30.41
N THR A 84 8.42 6.42 29.41
CA THR A 84 8.65 7.14 28.14
C THR A 84 7.40 7.13 27.27
N ASN A 85 6.98 8.31 26.85
CA ASN A 85 5.73 8.54 26.13
C ASN A 85 6.00 9.20 24.77
N ALA A 86 5.20 8.88 23.76
CA ALA A 86 5.26 9.48 22.44
C ALA A 86 3.86 9.83 21.92
N HIS A 87 3.77 10.96 21.22
CA HIS A 87 2.54 11.46 20.59
C HIS A 87 2.84 11.96 19.18
N VAL A 88 2.00 11.59 18.22
CA VAL A 88 2.12 12.02 16.82
C VAL A 88 0.75 12.42 16.30
N ILE A 89 0.71 13.47 15.47
CA ILE A 89 -0.47 13.86 14.71
C ILE A 89 -0.20 13.57 13.23
N LEU A 90 -1.09 12.79 12.61
CA LEU A 90 -1.11 12.58 11.17
C LEU A 90 -2.20 13.43 10.54
N GLU A 91 -1.91 13.94 9.34
CA GLU A 91 -2.80 14.74 8.53
C GLU A 91 -3.00 14.07 7.17
N SER A 92 -4.22 14.07 6.63
CA SER A 92 -4.49 13.56 5.29
C SER A 92 -3.81 14.42 4.24
N PHE A 93 -3.13 13.79 3.29
CA PHE A 93 -2.60 14.47 2.12
C PHE A 93 -3.71 14.76 1.10
N ASP A 94 -3.83 16.02 0.69
CA ASP A 94 -4.67 16.42 -0.45
C ASP A 94 -3.76 16.72 -1.65
N PRO A 95 -3.77 15.89 -2.72
CA PRO A 95 -2.94 16.11 -3.89
C PRO A 95 -3.24 17.44 -4.59
N SER A 96 -4.45 17.98 -4.46
CA SER A 96 -4.84 19.27 -5.04
C SER A 96 -4.20 20.47 -4.34
N TYR A 97 -3.73 20.30 -3.10
CA TYR A 97 -3.09 21.35 -2.29
C TYR A 97 -1.56 21.42 -2.48
N SER A 98 -0.99 20.73 -3.47
CA SER A 98 0.45 20.80 -3.72
C SER A 98 0.83 22.26 -4.04
N PRO A 99 1.78 22.89 -3.30
CA PRO A 99 2.26 24.22 -3.64
C PRO A 99 2.76 24.17 -5.08
N GLN A 100 2.37 25.17 -5.88
CA GLN A 100 2.57 25.27 -7.33
C GLN A 100 4.06 25.33 -7.75
N ASN A 101 4.86 24.32 -7.39
CA ASN A 101 6.14 24.06 -8.03
C ASN A 101 5.82 23.22 -9.26
N GLY A 102 5.70 23.95 -10.36
CA GLY A 102 5.18 23.49 -11.64
C GLY A 102 5.81 22.20 -12.12
N LEU A 103 4.98 21.17 -12.15
CA LEU A 103 4.76 20.27 -13.28
C LEU A 103 3.33 19.77 -13.11
N THR A 104 2.37 20.51 -13.65
CA THR A 104 1.06 19.93 -13.96
C THR A 104 1.38 18.76 -14.89
N LEU A 105 1.33 17.53 -14.37
CA LEU A 105 1.26 16.35 -15.22
C LEU A 105 -0.10 16.45 -15.90
N THR A 106 -0.15 17.24 -16.96
CA THR A 106 -1.25 17.27 -17.92
C THR A 106 -1.60 15.82 -18.18
N SER A 107 -2.86 15.46 -17.90
CA SER A 107 -3.52 14.22 -18.32
C SER A 107 -2.70 13.55 -19.41
N ARG A 108 -1.95 12.50 -19.01
CA ARG A 108 -1.12 11.74 -19.94
C ARG A 108 -2.09 11.24 -20.99
N LYS A 109 -2.10 11.87 -22.16
CA LYS A 109 -2.88 11.41 -23.31
C LYS A 109 -2.37 10.00 -23.60
N ILE A 110 -3.15 8.99 -23.19
CA ILE A 110 -2.79 7.59 -23.33
C ILE A 110 -2.78 7.30 -24.83
N LEU A 111 -1.60 7.27 -25.43
CA LEU A 111 -1.41 6.53 -26.67
C LEU A 111 -1.49 5.04 -26.28
N PRO A 112 -2.19 4.20 -27.05
CA PRO A 112 -2.13 2.75 -26.84
C PRO A 112 -0.68 2.31 -27.06
N ALA A 113 0.06 2.18 -25.96
CA ALA A 113 1.46 1.81 -25.94
C ALA A 113 1.56 0.45 -25.27
N ILE A 114 2.28 -0.46 -25.93
CA ILE A 114 2.66 -1.74 -25.33
C ILE A 114 3.70 -1.42 -24.25
N LEU A 115 3.35 -1.61 -22.98
CA LEU A 115 4.23 -1.33 -21.85
C LEU A 115 4.92 -2.61 -21.36
N PRO A 116 6.21 -2.56 -20.98
CA PRO A 116 6.88 -3.67 -20.31
C PRO A 116 6.59 -3.66 -18.80
N PHE A 117 6.14 -4.79 -18.27
CA PHE A 117 5.92 -5.03 -16.85
C PHE A 117 6.94 -6.04 -16.34
N ILE A 118 7.92 -5.57 -15.57
CA ILE A 118 9.05 -6.37 -15.10
C ILE A 118 8.78 -6.85 -13.67
N PHE A 119 8.59 -8.16 -13.51
CA PHE A 119 8.47 -8.80 -12.20
C PHE A 119 9.79 -9.47 -11.84
N THR A 120 10.22 -9.32 -10.60
CA THR A 120 11.56 -9.68 -10.14
C THR A 120 11.49 -10.33 -8.76
N ALA A 121 12.27 -11.39 -8.53
CA ALA A 121 12.33 -12.11 -7.27
C ALA A 121 13.69 -12.80 -7.02
N ALA A 122 13.94 -13.19 -5.77
CA ALA A 122 15.17 -13.86 -5.36
C ALA A 122 15.21 -15.36 -5.69
N SER A 123 14.07 -15.98 -6.00
CA SER A 123 13.95 -17.39 -6.38
C SER A 123 12.82 -17.60 -7.40
N PRO A 124 12.80 -18.72 -8.16
CA PRO A 124 11.69 -19.05 -9.06
C PRO A 124 10.35 -19.15 -8.33
N ARG A 125 10.33 -19.79 -7.15
CA ARG A 125 9.10 -19.92 -6.34
C ARG A 125 8.58 -18.56 -5.86
N SER A 126 9.49 -17.68 -5.42
CA SER A 126 9.13 -16.32 -5.02
C SER A 126 8.61 -15.51 -6.21
N LEU A 127 9.13 -15.73 -7.42
CA LEU A 127 8.64 -15.07 -8.63
C LEU A 127 7.17 -15.45 -8.90
N LEU A 128 6.82 -16.73 -8.82
CA LEU A 128 5.42 -17.18 -8.97
C LEU A 128 4.52 -16.59 -7.87
N SER A 129 4.99 -16.54 -6.63
CA SER A 129 4.24 -15.90 -5.54
C SER A 129 4.00 -14.41 -5.77
N VAL A 130 5.01 -13.68 -6.25
CA VAL A 130 4.90 -12.27 -6.62
C VAL A 130 3.90 -12.09 -7.76
N LEU A 131 3.96 -12.93 -8.79
CA LEU A 131 3.02 -12.90 -9.90
C LEU A 131 1.58 -13.14 -9.44
N GLY A 132 1.34 -14.12 -8.57
CA GLY A 132 0.02 -14.37 -7.98
C GLY A 132 -0.51 -13.18 -7.18
N GLN A 133 0.35 -12.54 -6.37
CA GLN A 133 -0.02 -11.35 -5.59
C GLN A 133 -0.39 -10.16 -6.48
N TYR A 134 0.42 -9.87 -7.51
CA TYR A 134 0.10 -8.78 -8.44
C TYR A 134 -1.12 -9.09 -9.30
N LYS A 135 -1.33 -10.35 -9.71
CA LYS A 135 -2.56 -10.76 -10.39
C LYS A 135 -3.78 -10.41 -9.55
N GLN A 136 -3.82 -10.87 -8.29
CA GLN A 136 -4.93 -10.61 -7.38
C GLN A 136 -5.14 -9.11 -7.15
N TYR A 137 -4.06 -8.35 -7.01
CA TYR A 137 -4.12 -6.90 -6.89
C TYR A 137 -4.73 -6.22 -8.13
N LEU A 138 -4.29 -6.61 -9.33
CA LEU A 138 -4.81 -6.06 -10.60
C LEU A 138 -6.28 -6.41 -10.82
N GLU A 139 -6.70 -7.64 -10.47
CA GLU A 139 -8.11 -8.07 -10.54
C GLU A 139 -9.02 -7.23 -9.63
N GLN A 140 -8.49 -6.65 -8.56
CA GLN A 140 -9.22 -5.79 -7.62
C GLN A 140 -9.15 -4.29 -7.99
N ASN A 141 -8.29 -3.90 -8.94
CA ASN A 141 -7.99 -2.50 -9.27
C ASN A 141 -7.87 -2.32 -10.80
N LEU A 142 -8.96 -2.56 -11.52
CA LEU A 142 -8.99 -2.52 -12.99
C LEU A 142 -8.80 -1.11 -13.58
N ASP A 143 -8.99 -0.07 -12.77
CA ASP A 143 -8.85 1.35 -13.11
C ASP A 143 -7.44 1.91 -12.89
N ILE A 144 -6.47 1.06 -12.54
CA ILE A 144 -5.08 1.46 -12.30
C ILE A 144 -4.43 2.12 -13.53
N ASP A 145 -3.65 3.19 -13.30
CA ASP A 145 -2.78 3.75 -14.34
C ASP A 145 -1.64 2.78 -14.64
N LEU A 146 -1.75 2.05 -15.75
CA LEU A 146 -0.75 1.08 -16.21
C LEU A 146 0.62 1.70 -16.45
N VAL A 147 0.71 2.99 -16.79
CA VAL A 147 2.00 3.66 -17.01
C VAL A 147 2.70 3.88 -15.68
N ASP A 148 2.01 4.39 -14.66
CA ASP A 148 2.57 4.54 -13.31
C ASP A 148 2.88 3.17 -12.68
N PHE A 149 2.05 2.16 -12.95
CA PHE A 149 2.30 0.79 -12.51
C PHE A 149 3.60 0.22 -13.13
N ALA A 150 3.75 0.29 -14.46
CA ALA A 150 4.97 -0.13 -15.15
C ALA A 150 6.19 0.64 -14.65
N GLN A 151 6.07 1.97 -14.50
CA GLN A 151 7.13 2.82 -13.97
C GLN A 151 7.52 2.43 -12.54
N SER A 152 6.55 2.10 -11.69
CA SER A 152 6.78 1.66 -10.32
C SER A 152 7.51 0.32 -10.26
N LEU A 153 7.18 -0.63 -11.15
CA LEU A 153 7.90 -1.91 -11.26
C LEU A 153 9.36 -1.70 -11.67
N ILE A 154 9.62 -0.76 -12.58
CA ILE A 154 10.98 -0.50 -13.09
C ILE A 154 11.82 0.31 -12.09
N SER A 155 11.28 1.39 -11.53
CA SER A 155 12.04 2.39 -10.78
C SER A 155 12.06 2.18 -9.26
N LYS A 156 11.04 1.50 -8.70
CA LYS A 156 10.89 1.33 -7.24
C LYS A 156 11.20 -0.07 -6.74
N LYS A 157 11.55 -1.03 -7.61
CA LYS A 157 11.85 -2.41 -7.24
C LYS A 157 13.31 -2.75 -7.48
N SER A 158 13.90 -3.49 -6.53
CA SER A 158 15.23 -4.05 -6.69
C SER A 158 15.27 -5.07 -7.83
N GLN A 159 16.27 -4.96 -8.69
CA GLN A 159 16.50 -5.91 -9.78
C GLN A 159 17.21 -7.14 -9.22
N LEU A 160 16.49 -8.25 -9.14
CA LEU A 160 16.96 -9.52 -8.58
C LEU A 160 17.21 -10.54 -9.70
N LYS A 161 17.76 -11.70 -9.33
CA LYS A 161 18.24 -12.71 -10.26
C LYS A 161 17.14 -13.28 -11.19
N TYR A 162 15.94 -13.49 -10.67
CA TYR A 162 14.85 -14.12 -11.42
C TYR A 162 13.87 -13.04 -11.86
N GLN A 163 13.71 -12.89 -13.17
CA GLN A 163 12.86 -11.87 -13.77
C GLN A 163 11.94 -12.48 -14.81
N TYR A 164 10.75 -11.92 -14.93
CA TYR A 164 9.85 -12.21 -16.03
C TYR A 164 9.19 -10.91 -16.49
N ILE A 165 9.16 -10.71 -17.80
CA ILE A 165 8.65 -9.49 -18.42
C ILE A 165 7.38 -9.84 -19.17
N PHE A 166 6.29 -9.13 -18.87
CA PHE A 166 5.09 -9.14 -19.67
C PHE A 166 4.99 -7.87 -20.48
N THR A 167 4.30 -7.94 -21.61
CA THR A 167 3.88 -6.78 -22.38
C THR A 167 2.38 -6.74 -22.44
N ALA A 168 1.77 -5.59 -22.20
CA ALA A 168 0.32 -5.42 -22.28
C ALA A 168 -0.05 -3.97 -22.58
N VAL A 169 -1.25 -3.79 -23.12
CA VAL A 169 -1.89 -2.47 -23.34
C VAL A 169 -3.05 -2.26 -22.35
N LEU A 170 -3.66 -3.35 -21.87
CA LEU A 170 -4.81 -3.35 -20.96
C LEU A 170 -4.54 -4.23 -19.74
N VAL A 171 -5.20 -3.92 -18.62
CA VAL A 171 -5.05 -4.65 -17.35
C VAL A 171 -5.48 -6.11 -17.53
N ASP A 172 -6.60 -6.36 -18.21
CA ASP A 172 -7.11 -7.72 -18.43
C ASP A 172 -6.14 -8.60 -19.22
N ASP A 173 -5.48 -8.05 -20.23
CA ASP A 173 -4.46 -8.75 -21.02
C ASP A 173 -3.24 -9.10 -20.15
N LEU A 174 -2.80 -8.17 -19.29
CA LEU A 174 -1.72 -8.43 -18.34
C LEU A 174 -2.10 -9.53 -17.34
N VAL A 175 -3.29 -9.46 -16.74
CA VAL A 175 -3.82 -10.46 -15.81
C VAL A 175 -3.90 -11.83 -16.48
N HIS A 176 -4.42 -11.89 -17.71
CA HIS A 176 -4.52 -13.13 -18.47
C HIS A 176 -3.15 -13.76 -18.74
N LYS A 177 -2.18 -12.96 -19.17
CA LYS A 177 -0.80 -13.42 -19.41
C LYS A 177 -0.12 -13.91 -18.13
N ILE A 178 -0.33 -13.22 -17.01
CA ILE A 178 0.17 -13.68 -15.70
C ILE A 178 -0.45 -15.03 -15.34
N GLN A 179 -1.78 -15.18 -15.49
CA GLN A 179 -2.47 -16.44 -15.20
C GLN A 179 -1.97 -17.59 -16.08
N GLN A 180 -1.75 -17.35 -17.38
CA GLN A 180 -1.15 -18.36 -18.27
C GLN A 180 0.23 -18.81 -17.77
N LYS A 181 1.08 -17.87 -17.33
CA LYS A 181 2.41 -18.20 -16.81
C LYS A 181 2.35 -19.02 -15.51
N LEU A 182 1.40 -18.70 -14.63
CA LEU A 182 1.17 -19.47 -13.39
C LEU A 182 0.73 -20.91 -13.72
N ASN A 183 -0.25 -21.08 -14.63
CA ASN A 183 -0.74 -22.40 -15.04
C ASN A 183 0.36 -23.28 -15.67
N GLN A 184 1.25 -22.68 -16.46
CA GLN A 184 2.38 -23.39 -17.07
C GLN A 184 3.39 -23.89 -16.02
N ALA A 185 3.59 -23.12 -14.94
CA ALA A 185 4.53 -23.47 -13.89
C ALA A 185 4.02 -24.59 -12.96
N ASP A 186 2.69 -24.73 -12.85
CA ASP A 186 2.05 -25.85 -12.13
C ASP A 186 2.15 -27.18 -12.92
N GLY A 187 2.47 -27.14 -14.22
CA GLY A 187 2.49 -28.30 -15.11
C GLY A 187 3.87 -28.86 -15.48
N LEU A 188 4.97 -28.10 -15.40
CA LEU A 188 6.33 -28.56 -15.75
C LEU A 188 7.43 -27.61 -15.24
N SER A 189 8.63 -28.16 -15.04
CA SER A 189 9.89 -27.51 -14.63
C SER A 189 10.15 -26.19 -15.36
N ILE A 190 10.29 -25.11 -14.60
CA ILE A 190 10.44 -23.73 -15.09
C ILE A 190 11.70 -23.61 -15.97
N GLU A 191 11.53 -23.36 -17.27
CA GLU A 191 12.61 -22.82 -18.11
C GLU A 191 12.98 -21.41 -17.61
N ILE A 192 14.19 -21.32 -17.05
CA ILE A 192 14.80 -20.11 -16.55
C ILE A 192 15.34 -19.36 -17.77
N ILE A 193 14.82 -18.17 -18.06
CA ILE A 193 15.50 -17.24 -18.96
C ILE A 193 16.75 -16.74 -18.21
N PRO A 194 17.97 -17.09 -18.65
CA PRO A 194 19.17 -16.57 -17.99
C PRO A 194 19.19 -15.06 -18.16
N SER A 195 19.48 -14.34 -17.08
CA SER A 195 19.70 -12.90 -17.10
C SER A 195 20.68 -12.55 -18.24
N VAL A 196 20.30 -11.63 -19.12
CA VAL A 196 21.21 -11.03 -20.10
C VAL A 196 22.36 -10.39 -19.30
N ARG A 197 23.55 -11.00 -19.33
CA ARG A 197 24.75 -10.37 -18.77
C ARG A 197 24.96 -9.07 -19.53
N ARG A 198 25.02 -7.94 -18.81
CA ARG A 198 25.62 -6.71 -19.35
C ARG A 198 27.03 -7.09 -19.83
N THR A 199 27.25 -7.11 -21.14
CA THR A 199 28.59 -7.14 -21.71
C THR A 199 29.29 -5.88 -21.23
N GLN A 200 30.36 -6.03 -20.45
CA GLN A 200 31.25 -4.91 -20.18
C GLN A 200 31.90 -4.52 -21.52
N PRO A 201 31.87 -3.24 -21.92
CA PRO A 201 32.59 -2.80 -23.10
C PRO A 201 34.09 -2.77 -22.77
N GLY A 202 34.86 -3.59 -23.47
CA GLY A 202 36.32 -3.45 -23.55
C GLY A 202 37.15 -4.55 -22.90
N GLN A 203 37.23 -5.72 -23.54
CA GLN A 203 38.47 -6.50 -23.56
C GLN A 203 38.73 -6.94 -25.01
N ILE A 204 39.61 -6.18 -25.67
CA ILE A 204 40.24 -6.57 -26.93
C ILE A 204 41.33 -7.59 -26.57
N LEU A 205 41.33 -8.69 -27.32
CA LEU A 205 42.31 -9.77 -27.27
C LEU A 205 43.76 -9.24 -27.36
N GLY A 206 44.60 -9.74 -26.47
CA GLY A 206 46.06 -9.70 -26.52
C GLY A 206 46.60 -10.99 -25.91
#